data_AF-A0A1D2M976-F1
#
_entry.id   AF-A0A1D2M976-F1
#
_cell.length_a   1.000
_cell.length_b   1.000
_cell.length_c   1.000
_cell.angle_alpha   90.00
_cell.angle_beta   90.00
_cell.angle_gamma   90.00
#
_symmetry.space_group_name_H-M   'P 1'
#
loop_
_entity.id
_entity.type
_entity.pdbx_description
1 polymer ?
#
loop_
_entity_poly.entity_id
_entity_poly.type
_entity_poly.pdbx_seq_one_letter_code
_entity_poly.pdbx_strand_id
1 'polypeptide(L)'
;KVTHAFIPFRGSSEAAGFDLLSCCHSVDILAGTTGCINTGIQVVLPKNTYGRIADRSSMAIKSLAVLGGVIDRDYTGSIIIMLHNFGRETLCIQPGDRVAS
;
A
#
# COMPACT_ATOMS: atom_id res chain seq x y z
N LYS A 1 -4.02 -3.69 -15.66
CA LYS A 1 -3.98 -5.13 -15.34
C LYS A 1 -2.84 -5.37 -14.36
N VAL A 2 -3.02 -6.23 -13.36
CA VAL A 2 -1.94 -6.71 -12.47
C VAL A 2 -0.97 -7.53 -13.31
N THR A 3 0.32 -7.20 -13.26
CA THR A 3 1.37 -7.85 -14.08
C THR A 3 2.23 -8.78 -13.25
N HIS A 4 2.38 -8.51 -11.96
CA HIS A 4 3.15 -9.28 -11.00
C HIS A 4 2.57 -9.04 -9.60
N ALA A 5 2.81 -9.93 -8.64
CA ALA A 5 2.46 -9.72 -7.24
C ALA A 5 3.64 -10.13 -6.37
N PHE A 6 3.97 -9.31 -5.38
CA PHE A 6 5.09 -9.55 -4.47
C PHE A 6 4.56 -10.12 -3.16
N ILE A 7 5.11 -11.25 -2.72
CA ILE A 7 4.75 -11.83 -1.42
C ILE A 7 5.09 -10.79 -0.33
N PRO A 8 4.12 -10.37 0.50
CA PRO A 8 4.40 -9.45 1.60
C PRO A 8 5.43 -10.01 2.56
N PHE A 9 6.33 -9.17 3.05
CA PHE A 9 7.42 -9.61 3.92
C PHE A 9 7.65 -8.64 5.07
N ARG A 10 8.24 -9.14 6.15
CA ARG A 10 8.64 -8.30 7.28
C ARG A 10 10.03 -7.72 7.05
N GLY A 11 10.21 -6.43 7.33
CA GLY A 11 11.51 -5.77 7.24
C GLY A 11 12.54 -6.22 8.28
N SER A 12 12.07 -6.80 9.39
CA SER A 12 12.88 -7.39 10.47
C SER A 12 12.04 -8.42 11.24
N SER A 13 12.64 -9.16 12.19
CA SER A 13 11.89 -10.08 13.06
C SER A 13 10.85 -9.36 13.92
N GLU A 14 11.16 -8.14 14.34
CA GLU A 14 10.34 -7.31 15.23
C GLU A 14 9.45 -6.30 14.48
N ALA A 15 9.35 -6.41 13.16
CA ALA A 15 8.52 -5.50 12.38
C ALA A 15 7.04 -5.69 12.71
N ALA A 16 6.33 -4.57 12.89
CA ALA A 16 4.92 -4.57 13.28
C ALA A 16 3.97 -5.12 12.19
N GLY A 17 4.36 -5.04 10.91
CA GLY A 17 3.53 -5.39 9.77
C GLY A 17 4.34 -5.97 8.60
N PHE A 18 3.69 -6.13 7.47
CA PHE A 18 4.26 -6.72 6.26
C PHE A 18 4.31 -5.65 5.17
N ASP A 19 5.49 -5.40 4.61
CA ASP A 19 5.66 -4.45 3.51
C ASP A 19 4.83 -4.91 2.30
N LEU A 20 4.01 -3.99 1.78
CA LEU A 20 3.21 -4.13 0.57
C LEU A 20 3.85 -3.34 -0.58
N LEU A 21 3.95 -3.98 -1.74
CA LEU A 21 4.62 -3.43 -2.91
C LEU A 21 3.63 -3.14 -4.03
N SER A 22 3.91 -2.11 -4.83
CA SER A 22 3.19 -1.83 -6.06
C SER A 22 3.42 -2.95 -7.07
N CYS A 23 2.35 -3.44 -7.69
CA CYS A 23 2.37 -4.68 -8.47
C CYS A 23 2.24 -4.45 -9.99
N CYS A 24 1.86 -3.23 -10.37
CA CYS A 24 1.44 -2.87 -11.71
C CYS A 24 2.29 -1.72 -12.27
N HIS A 25 1.86 -1.17 -13.41
CA HIS A 25 2.42 0.04 -14.03
C HIS A 25 2.64 1.17 -13.03
N SER A 26 3.56 2.08 -13.40
CA SER A 26 3.83 3.27 -12.62
C SER A 26 2.56 4.09 -12.40
N VAL A 27 2.38 4.62 -11.20
CA VAL A 27 1.25 5.46 -10.83
C VAL A 27 1.78 6.83 -10.43
N ASP A 28 1.39 7.85 -11.19
CA ASP A 28 1.65 9.24 -10.83
C ASP A 28 0.56 9.75 -9.90
N ILE A 29 0.97 10.23 -8.72
CA ILE A 29 0.10 10.83 -7.73
C ILE A 29 0.33 12.33 -7.74
N LEU A 30 -0.55 13.07 -8.42
CA LEU A 30 -0.48 14.52 -8.50
C LEU A 30 -0.63 15.14 -7.10
N ALA A 31 -0.01 16.30 -6.91
CA ALA A 31 -0.17 17.09 -5.69
C ALA A 31 -1.65 17.33 -5.34
N GLY A 32 -2.03 17.08 -4.09
CA GLY A 32 -3.39 17.23 -3.58
C GLY A 32 -4.38 16.13 -4.02
N THR A 33 -3.91 15.05 -4.65
CA THR A 33 -4.77 13.96 -5.13
C THR A 33 -4.45 12.62 -4.46
N THR A 34 -5.35 11.65 -4.65
CA THR A 34 -5.19 10.28 -4.15
C THR A 34 -4.93 9.33 -5.32
N GLY A 35 -3.83 8.59 -5.26
CA GLY A 35 -3.52 7.50 -6.17
C GLY A 35 -3.93 6.15 -5.59
N CYS A 36 -4.44 5.25 -6.43
CA CYS A 36 -4.78 3.89 -6.06
C CYS A 36 -3.72 2.92 -6.57
N ILE A 37 -2.98 2.30 -5.64
CA ILE A 37 -1.90 1.37 -5.94
C ILE A 37 -2.39 -0.05 -5.75
N ASN A 38 -2.33 -0.84 -6.81
CA ASN A 38 -2.70 -2.26 -6.75
C ASN A 38 -1.51 -3.08 -6.23
N THR A 39 -1.78 -4.02 -5.32
CA THR A 39 -0.77 -4.95 -4.79
C THR A 39 -0.80 -6.32 -5.48
N GLY A 40 -1.91 -6.65 -6.15
CA GLY A 40 -2.15 -7.99 -6.71
C GLY A 40 -2.38 -9.06 -5.64
N ILE A 41 -2.42 -8.67 -4.36
CA ILE A 41 -2.57 -9.58 -3.23
C ILE A 41 -4.03 -9.66 -2.82
N GLN A 42 -4.45 -10.87 -2.50
CA GLN A 42 -5.68 -11.19 -1.78
C GLN A 42 -5.26 -11.99 -0.55
N VAL A 43 -5.92 -11.78 0.59
CA VAL A 43 -5.53 -12.40 1.85
C VAL A 43 -6.75 -12.88 2.60
N VAL A 44 -6.59 -13.99 3.33
CA VAL A 44 -7.52 -14.42 4.36
C VAL A 44 -6.89 -14.09 5.70
N LEU A 45 -7.51 -13.19 6.45
CA LEU A 45 -6.99 -12.76 7.76
C LEU A 45 -7.35 -13.80 8.85
N PRO A 46 -6.62 -13.83 9.98
CA PRO A 46 -6.98 -14.62 11.16
C PRO A 46 -8.32 -14.22 11.80
N LYS A 47 -8.89 -15.11 12.63
CA LYS A 47 -10.19 -14.85 13.28
C LYS A 47 -10.04 -13.71 14.27
N ASN A 48 -11.06 -12.86 14.37
CA ASN A 48 -11.11 -11.69 15.26
C ASN A 48 -9.99 -10.65 15.02
N THR A 49 -9.47 -10.58 13.80
CA THR A 49 -8.50 -9.56 13.37
C THR A 49 -9.02 -8.82 12.14
N TYR A 50 -8.56 -7.60 11.95
CA TYR A 50 -8.64 -6.87 10.69
C TYR A 50 -7.22 -6.55 10.22
N GLY A 51 -7.06 -6.30 8.92
CA GLY A 51 -5.81 -5.81 8.35
C GLY A 51 -5.80 -4.29 8.38
N ARG A 52 -4.69 -3.69 8.79
CA ARG A 52 -4.49 -2.25 8.68
C ARG A 52 -3.39 -1.99 7.66
N ILE A 53 -3.71 -1.26 6.60
CA ILE A 53 -2.72 -0.67 5.71
C ILE A 53 -2.25 0.61 6.38
N ALA A 54 -0.97 0.66 6.76
CA ALA A 54 -0.34 1.80 7.39
C ALA A 54 0.66 2.46 6.45
N ASP A 55 0.83 3.76 6.61
CA ASP A 55 1.86 4.52 5.93
C ASP A 55 3.25 4.12 6.43
N ARG A 56 4.21 4.07 5.51
CA ARG A 56 5.63 3.93 5.84
C ARG A 56 6.19 5.31 6.13
N SER A 57 7.07 5.44 7.11
CA SER A 57 7.74 6.72 7.42
C SER A 57 8.48 7.30 6.21
N SER A 58 9.03 6.45 5.33
CA SER A 58 9.67 6.85 4.08
C SER A 58 8.69 7.41 3.02
N MET A 59 7.39 7.13 3.14
CA MET A 59 6.34 7.71 2.31
C MET A 59 5.79 8.98 2.96
N ALA A 60 5.58 8.96 4.27
CA ALA A 60 5.17 10.13 5.05
C ALA A 60 6.14 11.31 4.89
N ILE A 61 7.46 11.07 4.88
CA ILE A 61 8.45 12.14 4.66
C ILE A 61 8.36 12.79 3.27
N LYS A 62 7.78 12.07 2.29
CA LYS A 62 7.47 12.58 0.95
C LYS A 62 6.07 13.21 0.87
N SER A 63 5.42 13.46 2.01
CA SER A 63 4.05 13.96 2.10
C SER A 63 2.99 13.00 1.54
N LEU A 64 3.29 11.69 1.48
CA LEU A 64 2.31 10.66 1.13
C LEU A 64 1.76 10.00 2.40
N ALA A 65 0.44 9.91 2.51
CA ALA A 65 -0.20 9.16 3.59
C ALA A 65 -1.22 8.18 3.04
N VAL A 66 -1.43 7.07 3.76
CA VAL A 66 -2.50 6.13 3.45
C VAL A 66 -3.84 6.77 3.84
N LEU A 67 -4.78 6.75 2.90
CA LEU A 67 -6.17 7.12 3.13
C LEU A 67 -6.98 5.83 3.33
N GLY A 68 -7.76 5.75 4.42
CA GLY A 68 -8.49 4.53 4.77
C GLY A 68 -7.56 3.42 5.26
N GLY A 69 -7.65 2.23 4.67
CA GLY A 69 -6.73 1.12 4.98
C GLY A 69 -7.25 0.06 5.95
N VAL A 70 -8.55 0.01 6.23
CA VAL A 70 -9.16 -1.11 6.95
C VAL A 70 -9.47 -2.23 5.95
N ILE A 71 -8.92 -3.42 6.20
CA ILE A 71 -9.21 -4.65 5.46
C ILE A 71 -10.02 -5.55 6.39
N ASP A 72 -11.29 -5.74 6.07
CA ASP A 72 -12.16 -6.65 6.82
C ASP A 72 -11.70 -8.10 6.67
N ARG A 73 -12.00 -8.91 7.69
CA ARG A 73 -11.61 -10.33 7.72
C ARG A 73 -12.15 -11.13 6.54
N ASP A 74 -13.37 -10.83 6.12
CA ASP A 74 -14.11 -11.50 5.06
C ASP A 74 -13.93 -10.83 3.68
N TYR A 75 -13.09 -9.79 3.59
CA TYR A 75 -12.73 -9.19 2.32
C TYR A 75 -11.85 -10.13 1.50
N THR A 76 -12.37 -10.61 0.37
CA THR A 76 -11.64 -11.48 -0.58
C THR A 76 -11.20 -10.74 -1.84
N GLY A 77 -11.41 -9.43 -1.90
CA GLY A 77 -10.96 -8.61 -3.02
C GLY A 77 -9.46 -8.38 -3.00
N SER A 78 -8.94 -7.79 -4.07
CA SER A 78 -7.52 -7.40 -4.10
C SER A 78 -7.27 -6.22 -3.16
N ILE A 79 -6.17 -6.25 -2.43
CA ILE A 79 -5.74 -5.15 -1.58
C ILE A 79 -5.28 -3.99 -2.48
N ILE A 80 -5.98 -2.86 -2.36
CA ILE A 80 -5.65 -1.61 -3.02
C ILE A 80 -5.24 -0.61 -1.95
N ILE A 81 -4.09 0.04 -2.16
CA ILE A 81 -3.57 1.06 -1.26
C ILE A 81 -3.95 2.43 -1.84
N MET A 82 -4.66 3.24 -1.06
CA MET A 82 -4.97 4.61 -1.42
C MET A 82 -3.92 5.53 -0.79
N LEU A 83 -3.08 6.16 -1.59
CA LEU A 83 -2.07 7.11 -1.13
C LEU A 83 -2.48 8.53 -1.52
N HIS A 84 -2.70 9.38 -0.52
CA HIS A 84 -2.94 10.79 -0.73
C HIS A 84 -1.63 11.57 -0.70
N ASN A 85 -1.43 12.46 -1.66
CA ASN A 85 -0.27 13.34 -1.75
C ASN A 85 -0.60 14.73 -1.20
N PHE A 86 -0.16 15.00 0.04
CA PHE A 86 -0.25 16.31 0.69
C PHE A 86 0.84 17.29 0.25
N GLY A 87 1.77 16.84 -0.60
CA GLY A 87 2.88 17.64 -1.11
C GLY A 87 2.46 18.60 -2.23
N ARG A 88 3.46 19.24 -2.84
CA ARG A 88 3.28 20.21 -3.94
C ARG A 88 3.76 19.69 -5.29
N GLU A 89 4.41 18.54 -5.30
CA GLU A 89 4.98 17.91 -6.50
C GLU A 89 4.29 16.58 -6.76
N THR A 90 4.22 16.19 -8.03
CA THR A 90 3.77 14.85 -8.43
C THR A 90 4.80 13.82 -7.99
N LEU A 91 4.32 12.72 -7.40
CA LEU A 91 5.16 11.59 -7.02
C LEU A 91 4.80 10.37 -7.85
N CYS A 92 5.81 9.78 -8.48
CA CYS A 92 5.66 8.57 -9.26
C CYS A 92 5.99 7.33 -8.41
N ILE A 93 5.03 6.42 -8.28
CA ILE A 93 5.22 5.10 -7.67
C ILE A 93 5.54 4.11 -8.77
N GLN A 94 6.70 3.47 -8.70
CA GLN A 94 7.14 2.47 -9.68
C GLN A 94 6.67 1.05 -9.30
N PRO A 95 6.54 0.14 -10.28
CA PRO A 95 6.36 -1.28 -9.98
C PRO A 95 7.48 -1.79 -9.06
N GLY A 96 7.12 -2.51 -7.99
CA GLY A 96 8.06 -3.01 -6.99
C GLY A 96 8.40 -2.03 -5.86
N ASP A 97 7.94 -0.78 -5.91
CA ASP A 97 8.11 0.14 -4.79
C ASP A 97 7.33 -0.32 -3.56
N ARG A 98 7.98 -0.25 -2.40
CA ARG A 98 7.37 -0.52 -1.10
C ARG A 98 6.57 0.68 -0.64
N VAL A 99 5.25 0.58 -0.68
CA VAL A 99 4.32 1.70 -0.54
C VAL A 99 3.66 1.79 0.83
N ALA A 100 3.35 0.66 1.46
CA ALA A 100 2.66 0.60 2.75
C ALA A 100 3.13 -0.62 3.55
N SER A 101 2.73 -0.71 4.83
CA SER A 101 2.97 -1.88 5.70
C SER A 101 1.70 -2.32 6.43
#